data_AF-A0A6N7D623-F1
#
_entry.id   AF-A0A6N7D623-F1
#
_cell.length_a   1.000
_cell.length_b   1.000
_cell.length_c   1.000
_cell.angle_alpha   90.00
_cell.angle_beta   90.00
_cell.angle_gamma   90.00
#
_symmetry.space_group_name_H-M   'P 1'
#
loop_
_entity.id
_entity.type
_entity.pdbx_description
1 polymer ?
#
loop_
_entity_poly.entity_id
_entity_poly.type
_entity_poly.pdbx_seq_one_letter_code
_entity_poly.pdbx_strand_id
1 'polypeptide(L)'
;MSLKDLITDYDGETLETGRVAAIVGIAAFIVLAAWGVIAQGKDFDMQAFGIGFGSLVGGLGVYLMGDKSKPKEHAPGGEAQ
;
A
#
# COMPACT_ATOMS: atom_id res chain seq x y z
N MET A 1 -4.48 -2.21 -14.71
CA MET A 1 -3.84 -1.74 -13.47
C MET A 1 -2.46 -2.35 -13.42
N SER A 2 -1.44 -1.55 -13.73
CA SER A 2 -0.03 -1.95 -13.67
C SER A 2 0.46 -1.92 -12.22
N LEU A 3 1.54 -2.65 -11.92
CA LEU A 3 2.21 -2.57 -10.60
C LEU A 3 2.66 -1.12 -10.29
N LYS A 4 2.99 -0.35 -11.34
CA LYS A 4 3.26 1.09 -11.23
C LYS A 4 2.09 1.83 -10.62
N ASP A 5 0.87 1.63 -11.12
CA ASP A 5 -0.35 2.32 -10.64
C ASP A 5 -0.65 2.07 -9.15
N LEU A 6 -0.10 1.01 -8.55
CA LEU A 6 -0.24 0.69 -7.13
C LEU A 6 0.73 1.45 -6.22
N ILE A 7 1.88 1.89 -6.76
CA ILE A 7 2.96 2.55 -6.01
C ILE A 7 3.11 4.03 -6.36
N THR A 8 2.60 4.45 -7.52
CA THR A 8 2.64 5.84 -7.96
C THR A 8 1.38 6.60 -7.58
N ASP A 9 1.52 7.92 -7.51
CA ASP A 9 0.46 8.88 -7.31
C ASP A 9 -0.41 8.98 -8.58
N TYR A 10 -1.40 9.87 -8.58
CA TYR A 10 -2.36 10.05 -9.68
C TYR A 10 -1.73 10.37 -11.05
N ASP A 11 -0.47 10.79 -11.11
CA ASP A 11 0.28 11.07 -12.33
C ASP A 11 0.92 9.81 -12.96
N GLY A 12 0.91 8.68 -12.25
CA GLY A 12 1.49 7.43 -12.71
C GLY A 12 3.02 7.39 -12.66
N GLU A 13 3.69 8.45 -12.20
CA GLU A 13 5.16 8.59 -12.23
C GLU A 13 5.78 8.88 -10.86
N THR A 14 5.12 9.69 -10.03
CA THR A 14 5.63 10.07 -8.70
C THR A 14 5.34 8.95 -7.71
N LEU A 15 6.37 8.43 -7.01
CA LEU A 15 6.15 7.42 -5.97
C LEU A 15 5.42 8.03 -4.78
N GLU A 16 4.26 7.47 -4.45
CA GLU A 16 3.48 7.90 -3.28
C GLU A 16 4.04 7.18 -2.04
N THR A 17 4.59 7.95 -1.12
CA THR A 17 5.38 7.40 0.00
C THR A 17 4.53 6.52 0.91
N GLY A 18 3.26 6.84 1.13
CA GLY A 18 2.34 6.05 1.94
C GLY A 18 2.03 4.67 1.34
N ARG A 19 1.73 4.59 0.05
CA ARG A 19 1.49 3.37 -0.72
C ARG A 19 2.74 2.50 -0.74
N VAL A 20 3.91 3.09 -1.02
CA VAL A 20 5.19 2.38 -1.01
C VAL A 20 5.48 1.83 0.39
N ALA A 21 5.34 2.66 1.44
CA ALA A 21 5.55 2.23 2.82
C ALA A 21 4.58 1.11 3.23
N ALA A 22 3.31 1.20 2.82
CA ALA A 22 2.31 0.19 3.11
C ALA A 22 2.61 -1.15 2.42
N ILE A 23 2.99 -1.12 1.14
CA ILE A 23 3.36 -2.34 0.39
C ILE A 23 4.60 -2.99 1.00
N VAL A 24 5.63 -2.21 1.32
CA VAL A 24 6.85 -2.72 1.97
C VAL A 24 6.52 -3.28 3.36
N GLY A 25 5.68 -2.58 4.14
CA GLY A 25 5.25 -3.02 5.47
C GLY A 25 4.45 -4.33 5.43
N ILE A 26 3.50 -4.46 4.50
CA ILE A 26 2.72 -5.69 4.30
C ILE A 26 3.63 -6.85 3.89
N ALA A 27 4.56 -6.62 2.95
CA ALA A 27 5.52 -7.64 2.53
C ALA A 27 6.42 -8.08 3.69
N ALA A 28 6.96 -7.14 4.47
CA ALA A 28 7.77 -7.44 5.65
C ALA A 28 6.98 -8.25 6.69
N PHE A 29 5.72 -7.89 6.94
CA PHE A 29 4.84 -8.62 7.86
C PHE A 29 4.66 -10.08 7.44
N ILE A 30 4.34 -10.32 6.16
CA ILE A 30 4.16 -11.69 5.63
C ILE A 30 5.46 -12.49 5.74
N VAL A 31 6.60 -11.90 5.36
CA VAL A 31 7.91 -12.58 5.42
C VAL A 31 8.27 -12.95 6.85
N LEU A 32 8.09 -12.04 7.81
CA LEU A 32 8.42 -12.29 9.22
C LEU A 32 7.46 -13.31 9.85
N ALA A 33 6.17 -13.27 9.50
CA ALA A 33 5.21 -14.28 9.93
C ALA A 33 5.59 -15.68 9.40
N ALA A 34 5.90 -15.78 8.09
CA ALA A 34 6.35 -17.03 7.47
C ALA A 34 7.67 -17.54 8.06
N TRP A 35 8.63 -16.65 8.33
CA TRP A 35 9.90 -17.01 8.99
C TRP A 35 9.66 -17.58 10.39
N GLY A 36 8.74 -16.99 11.17
CA GLY A 36 8.37 -17.50 12.48
C GLY A 36 7.85 -18.94 12.43
N VAL A 37 6.99 -19.25 11.46
CA VAL A 37 6.43 -20.60 11.30
C VAL A 37 7.46 -21.59 10.74
N ILE A 38 8.12 -21.23 9.65
CA ILE A 38 8.98 -22.16 8.89
C ILE A 38 10.35 -22.33 9.54
N ALA A 39 11.00 -21.24 9.94
CA ALA A 39 12.39 -21.27 10.41
C ALA A 39 12.51 -21.38 11.93
N GLN A 40 11.52 -20.87 12.68
CA GLN A 40 11.53 -20.94 14.15
C GLN A 40 10.61 -22.04 14.70
N GLY A 41 9.86 -22.74 13.83
CA GLY A 41 8.97 -23.83 14.23
C GLY A 41 7.82 -23.39 15.13
N LYS A 42 7.41 -22.11 15.05
CA LYS A 42 6.26 -21.61 15.81
C LYS A 42 4.96 -22.10 15.19
N ASP A 43 3.97 -22.39 16.02
CA ASP A 43 2.62 -22.63 15.55
C ASP A 43 2.07 -21.36 14.91
N PHE A 44 1.33 -21.53 13.81
CA PHE A 44 0.69 -20.41 13.14
C PHE A 44 -0.58 -19.99 13.88
N ASP A 45 -0.50 -18.87 14.59
CA ASP A 45 -1.65 -18.23 15.22
C ASP A 45 -2.43 -17.40 14.17
N MET A 46 -3.52 -17.99 13.67
CA MET A 46 -4.42 -17.34 12.71
C MET A 46 -5.05 -16.04 13.23
N GLN A 47 -5.34 -15.97 14.53
CA GLN A 47 -6.02 -14.81 15.10
C GLN A 47 -5.04 -13.64 15.22
N ALA A 48 -3.84 -13.87 15.75
CA ALA A 48 -2.80 -12.84 15.83
C ALA A 48 -2.38 -12.35 14.45
N PHE A 49 -2.21 -13.28 13.49
CA PHE A 49 -1.93 -12.91 12.10
C PHE A 49 -3.07 -12.09 11.49
N GLY A 50 -4.32 -12.53 11.65
CA GLY A 50 -5.50 -11.86 11.10
C GLY A 50 -5.68 -10.44 11.66
N ILE A 51 -5.46 -10.25 12.96
CA ILE A 51 -5.52 -8.93 13.60
C ILE A 51 -4.40 -8.02 13.05
N GLY A 52 -3.16 -8.52 13.01
CA GLY A 52 -2.01 -7.75 12.52
C GLY A 52 -2.11 -7.39 11.04
N PHE A 53 -2.43 -8.36 10.20
CA PHE A 53 -2.61 -8.13 8.76
C PHE A 53 -3.84 -7.24 8.49
N GLY A 54 -4.96 -7.50 9.17
CA GLY A 54 -6.18 -6.72 9.04
C GLY A 54 -5.99 -5.26 9.45
N SER A 55 -5.18 -4.99 10.47
CA SER A 55 -4.86 -3.61 10.88
C SER A 55 -3.94 -2.89 9.91
N LEU A 56 -2.98 -3.58 9.27
CA LEU A 56 -2.18 -3.01 8.17
C LEU A 56 -3.04 -2.66 6.95
N VAL A 57 -3.87 -3.60 6.49
CA VAL A 57 -4.74 -3.38 5.32
C VAL A 57 -5.83 -2.35 5.63
N GLY A 58 -6.43 -2.40 6.82
CA GLY A 58 -7.41 -1.41 7.27
C GLY A 58 -6.79 -0.01 7.38
N GLY A 59 -5.58 0.10 7.93
CA GLY A 59 -4.84 1.36 8.00
C GLY A 59 -4.53 1.94 6.62
N LEU A 60 -4.12 1.10 5.66
CA LEU A 60 -3.95 1.52 4.26
C LEU A 60 -5.28 1.97 3.65
N GLY A 61 -6.38 1.26 3.89
CA GLY A 61 -7.71 1.66 3.42
C GLY A 61 -8.13 3.04 3.95
N VAL A 62 -7.91 3.31 5.23
CA VAL A 62 -8.17 4.63 5.85
C VAL A 62 -7.26 5.71 5.26
N TYR A 63 -5.97 5.40 5.07
CA TYR A 63 -5.01 6.31 4.44
C TYR A 63 -5.46 6.72 3.04
N LEU A 64 -5.79 5.75 2.19
CA LEU A 64 -6.24 5.99 0.81
C LEU A 64 -7.59 6.72 0.75
N MET A 65 -8.49 6.49 1.71
CA MET A 65 -9.77 7.19 1.77
C MET A 65 -9.64 8.63 2.30
N GLY A 66 -8.66 8.88 3.16
CA GLY A 66 -8.32 10.21 3.69
C GLY A 66 -7.48 11.06 2.73
N ASP A 67 -6.80 10.42 1.78
CA ASP A 67 -6.00 11.08 0.75
C ASP A 67 -6.92 11.81 -0.26
N LYS A 68 -7.09 13.11 -0.04
CA LYS A 68 -7.88 14.00 -0.90
C LYS A 68 -7.06 14.64 -2.03
N SER A 69 -5.86 14.13 -2.30
CA SER A 69 -4.98 14.63 -3.35
C SER A 69 -5.60 14.33 -4.72
N LYS A 70 -6.56 15.17 -5.13
CA LYS A 70 -6.94 15.32 -6.53
C LYS A 70 -5.93 16.26 -7.17
N PRO A 71 -5.23 15.87 -8.25
CA PRO A 71 -4.69 16.88 -9.13
C PRO A 71 -5.89 17.59 -9.77
N LYS A 72 -5.80 18.92 -9.78
CA LYS A 72 -6.68 19.79 -10.53
C LYS A 72 -6.85 19.22 -11.94
N GLU A 73 -8.10 19.18 -12.37
CA GLU A 73 -8.55 19.08 -13.75
C GLU A 73 -7.40 19.34 -14.75
N HIS A 74 -7.07 18.34 -15.58
CA HIS A 74 -6.42 18.62 -16.85
C HIS A 74 -7.26 19.70 -17.51
N ALA A 75 -6.82 20.96 -17.45
CA ALA A 75 -7.47 22.04 -18.18
C ALA A 75 -7.44 21.63 -19.66
N PRO A 76 -8.59 21.37 -20.30
CA PRO A 76 -8.63 21.14 -21.72
C PRO A 76 -8.58 22.52 -22.37
N GLY A 77 -7.39 23.05 -22.61
CA GLY A 77 -7.29 24.37 -23.21
C GLY A 77 -5.93 25.01 -23.03
N GLY A 78 -5.05 24.75 -23.98
CA GLY A 78 -3.78 25.42 -24.10
C GLY A 78 -3.28 25.33 -25.54
N GLU A 79 -4.11 25.73 -26.49
CA GLU A 79 -3.57 26.25 -27.76
C GLU A 79 -2.75 27.49 -27.41
N ALA A 80 -1.44 27.43 -27.61
CA ALA A 80 -0.61 28.62 -27.77
C ALA A 80 0.68 28.28 -28.52
N GLN A 81 0.60 28.52 -29.84
CA GLN A 81 1.65 28.87 -30.81
C GLN A 81 2.56 27.76 -31.34
#